data_AF-A0A143XH21-F1
#
_entry.id   AF-A0A143XH21-F1
#
_cell.length_a   1.000
_cell.length_b   1.000
_cell.length_c   1.000
_cell.angle_alpha   90.00
_cell.angle_beta   90.00
_cell.angle_gamma   90.00
#
_symmetry.space_group_name_H-M   'P 1'
#
loop_
_entity.id
_entity.type
_entity.pdbx_description
1 polymer ?
#
loop_
_entity_poly.entity_id
_entity_poly.type
_entity_poly.pdbx_seq_one_letter_code
_entity_poly.pdbx_strand_id
1 'polypeptide(L)'
;MDDLMNKLEESLNENLLKITVSNPRRSEEIKKYSIRPVLIKNCLTFQMERHTKTQVFHENLDKRQTVEKLTDILPLYKQVQIQTVTEEVTALISKKGRASIRTAAKKQTGDACRLMHNRPKHYILEEGKKVPFLQDLGVMTAEGKIVRTRYDKFRQITAFLNLSRMCCLISREKKKSPFWISDAGSPI
;
A
#
# COMPACT_ATOMS: atom_id res chain seq x y z
N MET A 1 14.15 7.37 -25.52
CA MET A 1 14.33 6.63 -24.24
C MET A 1 14.52 7.65 -23.13
N ASP A 2 15.22 8.73 -23.44
CA ASP A 2 15.44 9.93 -22.63
C ASP A 2 14.16 10.50 -22.00
N ASP A 3 13.06 10.62 -22.76
CA ASP A 3 11.78 11.12 -22.21
C ASP A 3 11.25 10.28 -21.02
N LEU A 4 11.44 8.96 -21.06
CA LEU A 4 11.05 8.07 -19.98
C LEU A 4 11.98 8.21 -18.77
N MET A 5 13.28 8.40 -19.01
CA MET A 5 14.27 8.62 -17.95
C MET A 5 14.03 9.94 -17.22
N ASN A 6 13.80 11.01 -17.97
CA ASN A 6 13.46 12.32 -17.42
C ASN A 6 12.19 12.21 -16.55
N LYS A 7 11.14 11.54 -17.07
CA LYS A 7 9.90 11.34 -16.31
C LYS A 7 10.11 10.50 -15.05
N LEU A 8 10.96 9.47 -15.10
CA LEU A 8 11.32 8.67 -13.93
C LEU A 8 12.05 9.52 -12.89
N GLU A 9 13.02 10.33 -13.29
CA GLU A 9 13.81 11.17 -12.40
C GLU A 9 12.97 12.27 -11.73
N GLU A 10 12.05 12.87 -12.47
CA GLU A 10 11.03 13.80 -11.94
C GLU A 10 10.10 13.12 -10.94
N SER A 11 9.74 11.86 -11.21
CA SER A 11 8.84 11.08 -10.36
C SER A 11 9.53 10.52 -9.11
N LEU A 12 10.86 10.51 -9.04
CA LEU A 12 11.63 10.11 -7.84
C LEU A 12 11.63 11.25 -6.80
N ASN A 13 10.47 11.45 -6.18
CA ASN A 13 10.22 12.44 -5.12
C ASN A 13 9.25 11.86 -4.07
N GLU A 14 8.86 12.68 -3.10
CA GLU A 14 7.94 12.30 -2.02
C GLU A 14 6.53 11.91 -2.49
N ASN A 15 6.13 12.36 -3.69
CA ASN A 15 4.83 12.06 -4.29
C ASN A 15 4.81 10.72 -5.02
N LEU A 16 5.95 10.01 -5.07
CA LEU A 16 5.99 8.67 -5.61
C LEU A 16 5.22 7.71 -4.69
N LEU A 17 4.40 6.84 -5.28
CA LEU A 17 3.81 5.73 -4.55
C LEU A 17 4.59 4.45 -4.84
N LYS A 18 4.80 4.18 -6.14
CA LYS A 18 5.43 2.95 -6.58
C LYS A 18 5.89 3.06 -8.02
N ILE A 19 7.07 2.55 -8.32
CA ILE A 19 7.50 2.22 -9.69
C ILE A 19 7.49 0.71 -9.82
N THR A 20 6.96 0.20 -10.93
CA THR A 20 6.98 -1.22 -11.26
C THR A 20 7.57 -1.41 -12.63
N VAL A 21 8.66 -2.17 -12.72
CA VAL A 21 9.24 -2.62 -13.99
C VAL A 21 8.92 -4.11 -14.13
N SER A 22 8.33 -4.48 -15.26
CA SER A 22 7.78 -5.83 -15.46
C SER A 22 7.86 -6.28 -16.91
N ASN A 23 7.53 -7.55 -17.15
CA ASN A 23 7.57 -8.17 -18.47
C ASN A 23 9.00 -8.20 -19.05
N PRO A 24 9.89 -9.05 -18.52
CA PRO A 24 11.26 -9.17 -19.02
C PRO A 24 11.27 -9.63 -20.48
N ARG A 25 12.29 -9.20 -21.23
CA ARG A 25 12.44 -9.57 -22.64
C ARG A 25 12.91 -11.00 -22.82
N ARG A 26 13.78 -11.45 -21.93
CA ARG A 26 14.31 -12.82 -21.86
C ARG A 26 13.73 -13.52 -20.63
N SER A 27 13.93 -14.82 -20.56
CA SER A 27 13.66 -15.58 -19.34
C SER A 27 14.69 -15.20 -18.28
N GLU A 28 14.49 -14.05 -17.63
CA GLU A 28 15.29 -13.63 -16.48
C GLU A 28 14.77 -14.28 -15.20
N GLU A 29 15.69 -14.52 -14.27
CA GLU A 29 15.35 -15.01 -12.92
C GLU A 29 14.46 -14.00 -12.16
N ILE A 30 14.63 -12.71 -12.46
CA ILE A 30 13.89 -11.61 -11.88
C ILE A 30 12.73 -11.25 -12.80
N LYS A 31 11.51 -11.46 -12.31
CA LYS A 31 10.28 -11.22 -13.09
C LYS A 31 9.82 -9.78 -13.03
N LYS A 32 10.09 -9.10 -11.92
CA LYS A 32 9.57 -7.78 -11.63
C LYS A 32 10.46 -7.03 -10.65
N TYR A 33 10.67 -5.75 -10.92
CA TYR A 33 11.20 -4.80 -9.95
C TYR A 33 10.08 -3.90 -9.44
N SER A 34 10.11 -3.60 -8.14
CA SER A 34 9.12 -2.76 -7.47
C SER A 34 9.87 -1.78 -6.57
N ILE A 35 9.81 -0.49 -6.88
CA ILE A 35 10.52 0.57 -6.15
C ILE A 35 9.50 1.38 -5.38
N ARG A 36 9.74 1.63 -4.10
CA ARG A 36 8.91 2.49 -3.25
C ARG A 36 9.77 3.50 -2.50
N PRO A 37 9.30 4.74 -2.31
CA PRO A 37 9.99 5.67 -1.44
C PRO A 37 9.81 5.27 0.03
N VAL A 38 10.88 5.44 0.79
CA VAL A 38 11.02 5.05 2.19
C VAL A 38 11.80 6.13 2.90
N LEU A 39 11.25 6.67 3.99
CA LEU A 39 11.94 7.63 4.83
C LEU A 39 12.79 6.88 5.88
N ILE A 40 14.11 6.91 5.75
CA ILE A 40 15.04 6.30 6.71
C ILE A 40 15.84 7.43 7.37
N LYS A 41 15.75 7.57 8.70
CA LYS A 41 16.44 8.63 9.46
C LYS A 41 16.19 10.05 8.89
N ASN A 42 14.94 10.33 8.49
CA ASN A 42 14.53 11.57 7.80
C ASN A 42 15.15 11.82 6.41
N CYS A 43 15.88 10.86 5.84
CA CYS A 43 16.35 10.92 4.46
C CYS A 43 15.38 10.14 3.55
N LEU A 44 15.02 10.74 2.42
CA LEU A 44 14.23 10.07 1.38
C LEU A 44 15.12 9.06 0.64
N THR A 45 14.86 7.79 0.89
CA THR A 45 15.51 6.66 0.23
C THR A 45 14.49 5.89 -0.61
N PHE A 46 14.95 5.04 -1.53
CA PHE A 46 14.09 4.24 -2.37
C PHE A 46 14.39 2.77 -2.13
N GLN A 47 13.39 2.04 -1.61
CA GLN A 47 13.49 0.60 -1.44
C GLN A 47 13.12 -0.09 -2.75
N MET A 48 14.09 -0.78 -3.34
CA MET A 48 13.92 -1.61 -4.51
C MET A 48 13.70 -3.08 -4.10
N GLU A 49 12.60 -3.64 -4.58
CA GLU A 49 12.24 -5.04 -4.43
C GLU A 49 12.46 -5.79 -5.74
N ARG A 50 13.28 -6.83 -5.71
CA ARG A 50 13.48 -7.77 -6.82
C ARG A 50 12.63 -9.01 -6.59
N HIS A 51 11.61 -9.19 -7.42
CA HIS A 51 10.72 -10.33 -7.34
C HIS A 51 11.23 -11.43 -8.27
N THR A 52 11.75 -12.50 -7.67
CA THR A 52 12.09 -13.74 -8.39
C THR A 52 10.87 -14.67 -8.47
N LYS A 53 11.05 -15.93 -8.86
CA LYS A 53 9.95 -16.92 -8.88
C LYS A 53 9.43 -17.25 -7.47
N THR A 54 10.29 -17.22 -6.47
CA THR A 54 9.99 -17.73 -5.12
C THR A 54 10.33 -16.74 -3.99
N GLN A 55 11.21 -15.78 -4.22
CA GLN A 55 11.73 -14.88 -3.20
C GLN A 55 11.70 -13.41 -3.63
N VAL A 56 11.63 -12.52 -2.65
CA VAL A 56 11.68 -11.06 -2.84
C VAL A 56 12.88 -10.49 -2.10
N PHE A 57 13.83 -9.91 -2.85
CA PHE A 57 15.00 -9.25 -2.29
C PHE A 57 14.74 -7.76 -2.14
N HIS A 58 15.11 -7.18 -1.01
CA HIS A 58 14.89 -5.76 -0.71
C HIS A 58 16.24 -5.07 -0.57
N GLU A 59 16.42 -3.94 -1.25
CA GLU A 59 17.63 -3.11 -1.17
C GLU A 59 17.21 -1.65 -1.08
N ASN A 60 17.86 -0.88 -0.22
CA ASN A 60 17.60 0.56 -0.09
C ASN A 60 18.67 1.32 -0.86
N LEU A 61 18.23 2.22 -1.74
CA LEU A 61 19.09 2.98 -2.65
C LEU A 61 18.78 4.47 -2.52
N ASP A 62 19.81 5.29 -2.75
CA ASP A 62 19.61 6.74 -2.90
C ASP A 62 19.04 7.07 -4.28
N LYS A 63 18.59 8.33 -4.47
CA LYS A 63 18.03 8.79 -5.75
C LYS A 63 18.98 8.52 -6.92
N ARG A 64 20.26 8.91 -6.79
CA ARG A 64 21.27 8.73 -7.86
C ARG A 64 21.48 7.26 -8.21
N GLN A 65 21.66 6.42 -7.19
CA GLN A 65 21.83 4.97 -7.38
C GLN A 65 20.59 4.32 -8.02
N THR A 66 19.40 4.81 -7.67
CA THR A 66 18.13 4.33 -8.26
C THR A 66 18.05 4.64 -9.75
N VAL A 67 18.47 5.84 -10.17
CA VAL A 67 18.49 6.24 -11.59
C VAL A 67 19.51 5.40 -12.38
N GLU A 68 20.72 5.21 -11.84
CA GLU A 68 21.74 4.36 -12.46
C GLU A 68 21.22 2.92 -12.65
N LYS A 69 20.68 2.31 -11.60
CA LYS A 69 20.09 0.96 -11.68
C LYS A 69 18.92 0.88 -12.67
N LEU A 70 18.05 1.89 -12.70
CA LEU A 70 16.94 1.92 -13.65
C LEU A 70 17.45 1.98 -15.09
N THR A 71 18.51 2.74 -15.36
CA THR A 71 19.12 2.85 -16.69
C THR A 71 19.58 1.48 -17.21
N ASP A 72 20.22 0.69 -16.34
CA ASP A 72 20.67 -0.67 -16.68
C ASP A 72 19.52 -1.66 -16.87
N ILE A 73 18.47 -1.54 -16.04
CA ILE A 73 17.35 -2.49 -16.01
C ILE A 73 16.35 -2.24 -17.14
N LEU A 74 16.01 -0.98 -17.44
CA LEU A 74 14.98 -0.62 -18.43
C LEU A 74 15.10 -1.32 -19.80
N PRO A 75 16.28 -1.43 -20.44
CA PRO A 75 16.39 -2.09 -21.74
C PRO A 75 16.01 -3.58 -21.68
N LEU A 76 16.15 -4.22 -20.52
CA LEU A 76 15.86 -5.65 -20.32
C LEU A 76 14.36 -5.94 -20.22
N TYR A 77 13.53 -4.92 -19.94
CA TYR A 77 12.09 -5.07 -19.72
C TYR A 77 11.26 -4.38 -20.81
N LYS A 78 9.98 -4.76 -20.89
CA LYS A 78 9.04 -4.23 -21.89
C LYS A 78 8.04 -3.23 -21.31
N GLN A 79 7.86 -3.19 -19.99
CA GLN A 79 6.83 -2.39 -19.37
C GLN A 79 7.32 -1.74 -18.08
N VAL A 80 7.00 -0.46 -17.94
CA VAL A 80 7.24 0.34 -16.75
C VAL A 80 5.94 1.01 -16.36
N GLN A 81 5.64 1.03 -15.07
CA GLN A 81 4.48 1.69 -14.52
C GLN A 81 4.93 2.55 -13.35
N ILE A 82 4.63 3.84 -13.42
CA ILE A 82 4.93 4.84 -12.40
C ILE A 82 3.61 5.27 -11.80
N GLN A 83 3.47 5.08 -10.50
CA GLN A 83 2.30 5.51 -9.75
C GLN A 83 2.75 6.64 -8.83
N THR A 84 2.19 7.83 -9.07
CA THR A 84 2.30 8.97 -8.17
C THR A 84 0.96 9.24 -7.51
N VAL A 85 0.91 10.19 -6.58
CA VAL A 85 -0.32 10.62 -5.91
C VAL A 85 -1.34 11.20 -6.92
N THR A 86 -0.85 11.87 -7.96
CA THR A 86 -1.67 12.64 -8.92
C THR A 86 -1.94 11.89 -10.21
N GLU A 87 -1.01 11.06 -10.66
CA GLU A 87 -1.08 10.42 -11.96
C GLU A 87 -0.53 9.00 -11.95
N GLU A 88 -0.96 8.25 -12.95
CA GLU A 88 -0.47 6.92 -13.22
C GLU A 88 0.03 6.86 -14.66
N VAL A 89 1.33 6.64 -14.80
CA VAL A 89 2.01 6.63 -16.09
C VAL A 89 2.41 5.19 -16.39
N THR A 90 1.97 4.68 -17.54
CA THR A 90 2.40 3.38 -18.06
C THR A 90 3.20 3.59 -19.32
N ALA A 91 4.45 3.14 -19.32
CA ALA A 91 5.33 3.17 -20.47
C ALA A 91 5.58 1.75 -21.01
N LEU A 92 5.36 1.57 -22.31
CA LEU A 92 5.68 0.34 -23.03
C LEU A 92 6.90 0.55 -23.91
N ILE A 93 7.92 -0.29 -23.73
CA ILE A 93 9.21 -0.19 -24.42
C ILE A 93 9.21 -1.16 -25.61
N SER A 94 9.23 -0.61 -26.82
CA SER A 94 9.30 -1.38 -28.07
C SER A 94 10.64 -2.10 -28.24
N LYS A 95 10.73 -3.04 -29.20
CA LYS A 95 12.00 -3.71 -29.56
C LYS A 95 13.09 -2.74 -30.06
N LYS A 96 12.72 -1.57 -30.59
CA LYS A 96 13.64 -0.55 -31.11
C LYS A 96 13.98 0.54 -30.06
N GLY A 97 13.64 0.34 -28.79
CA GLY A 97 13.93 1.33 -27.73
C GLY A 97 13.02 2.56 -27.70
N ARG A 98 12.01 2.66 -28.57
CA ARG A 98 10.95 3.68 -28.43
C ARG A 98 10.05 3.31 -27.25
N ALA A 99 9.86 4.26 -26.34
CA ALA A 99 8.91 4.16 -25.23
C ALA A 99 7.59 4.84 -25.64
N SER A 100 6.48 4.13 -25.56
CA SER A 100 5.14 4.71 -25.69
C SER A 100 4.60 4.95 -24.28
N ILE A 101 4.40 6.23 -23.94
CA ILE A 101 3.95 6.67 -22.62
C ILE A 101 2.44 6.90 -22.67
N ARG A 102 1.72 6.30 -21.74
CA ARG A 102 0.29 6.53 -21.51
C ARG A 102 0.12 7.08 -20.11
N THR A 103 -0.43 8.28 -20.01
CA THR A 103 -0.70 8.93 -18.72
C THR A 103 -2.19 8.90 -18.45
N ALA A 104 -2.58 8.38 -17.29
CA ALA A 104 -3.93 8.45 -16.77
C ALA A 104 -3.91 9.33 -15.51
N ALA A 105 -4.69 10.41 -15.52
CA ALA A 105 -4.89 11.21 -14.32
C ALA A 105 -5.64 10.39 -13.28
N LYS A 106 -5.13 10.34 -12.05
CA LYS A 106 -5.83 9.68 -10.94
C LYS A 106 -6.69 10.73 -10.26
N LYS A 107 -8.01 10.49 -10.20
CA LYS A 107 -8.88 11.28 -9.30
C LYS A 107 -8.39 11.03 -7.87
N GLN A 108 -7.96 12.08 -7.19
CA GLN A 108 -7.48 12.03 -5.81
C GLN A 108 -8.50 11.28 -4.94
N THR A 109 -8.14 10.06 -4.56
CA THR A 109 -8.85 9.31 -3.52
C THR A 109 -7.85 8.97 -2.43
N GLY A 110 -7.77 9.84 -1.42
CA GLY A 110 -7.34 9.48 -0.07
C GLY A 110 -5.83 9.39 0.18
N ASP A 111 -5.39 10.31 1.04
CA ASP A 111 -4.20 10.28 1.90
C ASP A 111 -2.84 10.54 1.25
N ALA A 112 -2.53 11.83 1.16
CA ALA A 112 -1.21 12.43 0.91
C ALA A 112 -0.15 12.17 2.01
N CYS A 113 -0.36 11.22 2.90
CA CYS A 113 0.58 10.88 3.98
C CYS A 113 0.81 9.37 4.03
N ARG A 114 1.62 8.83 3.11
CA ARG A 114 1.98 7.41 3.08
C ARG A 114 3.47 7.10 3.26
N LEU A 115 4.32 8.12 3.30
CA LEU A 115 5.75 7.98 3.63
C LEU A 115 5.98 7.65 5.12
N MET A 116 4.97 7.82 5.97
CA MET A 116 5.03 7.43 7.37
C MET A 116 4.91 5.92 7.50
N HIS A 117 6.01 5.30 7.94
CA HIS A 117 6.13 3.87 8.22
C HIS A 117 5.20 3.36 9.32
N ASN A 118 4.60 4.27 10.07
CA ASN A 118 3.69 3.96 11.15
C ASN A 118 2.31 4.49 10.78
N ARG A 119 1.43 3.61 10.28
CA ARG A 119 0.00 3.88 10.40
C ARG A 119 -0.32 3.73 11.88
N PRO A 120 -0.61 4.81 12.63
CA PRO A 120 -1.09 4.63 13.99
C PRO A 120 -2.33 3.74 13.91
N LYS A 121 -2.35 2.65 14.69
CA LYS A 121 -3.54 1.82 14.81
C LYS A 121 -4.63 2.70 15.39
N HIS A 122 -5.54 3.13 14.53
CA HIS A 122 -6.64 3.99 14.94
C HIS A 122 -7.69 3.09 15.60
N TYR A 123 -7.56 2.92 16.92
CA TYR A 123 -8.54 2.20 17.71
C TYR A 123 -9.82 3.03 17.79
N ILE A 124 -10.98 2.39 17.59
CA ILE A 124 -12.29 3.03 17.69
C ILE A 124 -12.55 3.56 19.12
N LEU A 125 -11.88 2.94 20.09
CA LEU A 125 -11.88 3.34 21.50
C LEU A 125 -10.51 3.95 21.82
N GLU A 126 -10.48 5.26 22.03
CA GLU A 126 -9.29 5.99 22.45
C GLU A 126 -9.14 5.93 23.97
N GLU A 127 -7.93 5.67 24.47
CA GLU A 127 -7.64 5.65 25.91
C GLU A 127 -7.84 7.06 26.50
N GLY A 128 -8.56 7.15 27.63
CA GLY A 128 -8.88 8.43 28.30
C GLY A 128 -10.24 9.03 27.92
N LYS A 129 -10.91 8.53 26.87
CA LYS A 129 -12.28 8.94 26.56
C LYS A 129 -13.28 8.07 27.33
N LYS A 130 -14.13 8.69 28.14
CA LYS A 130 -15.13 7.98 28.95
C LYS A 130 -16.19 7.37 28.04
N VAL A 131 -16.37 6.05 28.14
CA VAL A 131 -17.43 5.32 27.43
C VAL A 131 -18.33 4.68 28.48
N PRO A 132 -19.58 5.15 28.64
CA PRO A 132 -20.50 4.67 29.70
C PRO A 132 -20.62 3.15 29.73
N PHE A 133 -20.79 2.52 28.56
CA PHE A 133 -20.87 1.06 28.42
C PHE A 133 -19.64 0.32 28.99
N LEU A 134 -18.43 0.86 28.81
CA LEU A 134 -17.20 0.23 29.34
C LEU A 134 -17.06 0.43 30.86
N GLN A 135 -17.69 1.47 31.42
CA GLN A 135 -17.77 1.69 32.86
C GLN A 135 -18.74 0.71 33.51
N ASP A 136 -19.92 0.50 32.91
CA ASP A 136 -20.92 -0.46 33.39
C ASP A 136 -20.38 -1.90 33.37
N LEU A 137 -19.55 -2.23 32.37
CA LEU A 137 -18.82 -3.50 32.29
C LEU A 137 -17.63 -3.62 33.26
N GLY A 138 -17.30 -2.57 33.99
CA GLY A 138 -16.16 -2.49 34.91
C GLY A 138 -14.79 -2.58 34.23
N VAL A 139 -14.73 -2.38 32.90
CA VAL A 139 -13.49 -2.40 32.10
C VAL A 139 -12.77 -1.06 32.19
N MET A 140 -13.51 0.03 32.40
CA MET A 140 -13.01 1.39 32.52
C MET A 140 -13.44 2.03 33.85
N THR A 141 -12.57 2.83 34.46
CA THR A 141 -12.88 3.59 35.66
C THR A 141 -13.71 4.84 35.35
N ALA A 142 -14.30 5.46 36.37
CA ALA A 142 -14.99 6.75 36.23
C ALA A 142 -14.10 7.88 35.67
N GLU A 143 -12.77 7.72 35.81
CA GLU A 143 -11.75 8.63 35.27
C GLU A 143 -11.41 8.37 33.79
N GLY A 144 -11.93 7.29 33.18
CA GLY A 144 -11.62 6.93 31.79
C GLY A 144 -10.34 6.11 31.62
N LYS A 145 -9.75 5.60 32.71
CA LYS A 145 -8.59 4.71 32.66
C LYS A 145 -9.04 3.25 32.56
N ILE A 146 -8.30 2.44 31.80
CA ILE A 146 -8.58 1.01 31.68
C ILE A 146 -8.09 0.31 32.96
N VAL A 147 -8.95 -0.53 33.53
CA VAL A 147 -8.60 -1.34 34.70
C VAL A 147 -7.60 -2.42 34.25
N ARG A 148 -6.40 -2.42 34.83
CA ARG A 148 -5.29 -3.33 34.43
C ARG A 148 -5.70 -4.81 34.42
N THR A 149 -6.52 -5.23 35.38
CA THR A 149 -7.01 -6.63 35.48
C THR A 149 -8.03 -7.01 34.40
N ARG A 150 -8.63 -6.04 33.70
CA ARG A 150 -9.61 -6.27 32.62
C ARG A 150 -9.10 -5.81 31.25
N TYR A 151 -7.79 -5.63 31.11
CA TYR A 151 -7.16 -5.21 29.85
C TYR A 151 -7.45 -6.21 28.70
N ASP A 152 -7.52 -7.50 29.00
CA ASP A 152 -7.86 -8.53 28.00
C ASP A 152 -9.29 -8.36 27.45
N LYS A 153 -10.25 -7.98 28.30
CA LYS A 153 -11.62 -7.67 27.85
C LYS A 153 -11.64 -6.42 26.98
N PHE A 154 -10.90 -5.38 27.36
CA PHE A 154 -10.73 -4.19 26.53
C PHE A 154 -10.17 -4.53 25.15
N ARG A 155 -9.14 -5.39 25.09
CA ARG A 155 -8.55 -5.85 23.83
C ARG A 155 -9.55 -6.67 22.99
N GLN A 156 -10.35 -7.53 23.61
CA GLN A 156 -11.36 -8.34 22.92
C GLN A 156 -12.46 -7.47 22.30
N ILE A 157 -13.00 -6.51 23.06
CA ILE A 157 -14.01 -5.55 22.57
C ILE A 157 -13.42 -4.69 21.43
N THR A 158 -12.17 -4.25 21.60
CA THR A 158 -11.46 -3.45 20.59
C THR A 158 -11.24 -4.24 19.29
N ALA A 159 -10.88 -5.52 19.38
CA ALA A 159 -10.76 -6.40 18.22
C ALA A 159 -12.10 -6.61 17.53
N PHE A 160 -13.18 -6.82 18.29
CA PHE A 160 -14.54 -6.98 17.77
C PHE A 160 -15.03 -5.72 17.03
N LEU A 161 -14.86 -4.54 17.62
CA LEU A 161 -15.25 -3.27 16.99
C LEU A 161 -14.46 -2.99 15.70
N ASN A 162 -13.17 -3.34 15.66
CA ASN A 162 -12.38 -3.22 14.45
C ASN A 162 -12.86 -4.18 13.35
N LEU A 163 -13.21 -5.42 13.72
CA LEU A 163 -13.78 -6.40 12.79
C LEU A 163 -15.12 -5.93 12.22
N SER A 164 -16.02 -5.41 13.05
CA SER A 164 -17.33 -4.93 12.60
C SER A 164 -17.22 -3.71 11.68
N ARG A 165 -16.32 -2.76 11.99
CA ARG A 165 -16.00 -1.63 11.10
C ARG A 165 -15.46 -2.11 9.75
N MET A 166 -14.55 -3.07 9.77
CA MET A 166 -13.98 -3.65 8.54
C MET A 166 -15.04 -4.35 7.70
N CYS A 167 -15.92 -5.13 8.33
CA CYS A 167 -17.03 -5.82 7.65
C CYS A 167 -18.03 -4.83 7.03
N CYS A 168 -18.40 -3.76 7.76
CA CYS A 168 -19.29 -2.72 7.25
C CYS A 168 -18.70 -1.91 6.08
N LEU A 169 -17.38 -1.66 6.09
CA LEU A 169 -16.66 -1.02 4.97
C LEU A 169 -16.70 -1.91 3.71
N ILE A 170 -16.40 -3.21 3.86
CA ILE A 170 -16.45 -4.18 2.76
C ILE A 170 -17.88 -4.32 2.20
N SER A 171 -18.89 -4.31 3.07
CA SER A 171 -20.30 -4.43 2.67
C SER A 171 -20.83 -3.19 1.94
N ARG A 172 -20.31 -1.99 2.24
CA ARG A 172 -20.58 -0.77 1.46
C ARG A 172 -19.94 -0.81 0.06
N GLU A 173 -18.79 -1.45 -0.09
CA GLU A 173 -18.13 -1.61 -1.40
C GLU A 173 -18.85 -2.63 -2.29
N LYS A 174 -19.49 -3.65 -1.69
CA LYS A 174 -20.17 -4.73 -2.43
C LYS A 174 -21.64 -4.49 -2.81
N LYS A 175 -22.25 -3.36 -2.42
CA LYS A 175 -23.59 -2.94 -2.92
C LYS A 175 -23.59 -2.47 -4.39
N LYS A 176 -22.83 -3.12 -5.27
CA LYS A 176 -22.89 -2.97 -6.73
C LYS A 176 -23.16 -4.27 -7.48
N SER A 177 -23.37 -5.40 -6.80
CA SER A 177 -23.76 -6.66 -7.45
C SER A 177 -24.80 -7.41 -6.62
N PRO A 178 -25.86 -7.96 -7.24
CA PRO A 178 -26.91 -8.69 -6.52
C PRO A 178 -26.33 -9.98 -5.92
N PHE A 179 -26.54 -10.14 -4.62
CA PHE A 179 -26.09 -11.30 -3.86
C PHE A 179 -27.19 -12.36 -3.91
N TRP A 180 -26.91 -13.51 -4.52
CA TRP A 180 -27.80 -14.67 -4.51
C TRP A 180 -27.61 -15.43 -3.20
N ILE A 181 -28.65 -15.45 -2.36
CA ILE A 181 -28.68 -16.29 -1.15
C ILE A 181 -29.32 -17.61 -1.58
N SER A 182 -28.57 -18.71 -1.46
CA SER A 182 -29.10 -20.07 -1.61
C SER A 182 -29.38 -20.62 -0.22
N ASP A 183 -30.65 -20.87 0.08
CA ASP A 183 -31.12 -21.46 1.32
C ASP A 183 -30.91 -22.99 1.26
N ALA A 184 -30.15 -23.56 2.19
CA ALA A 184 -30.01 -25.00 2.33
C ALA A 184 -30.82 -25.42 3.56
N GLY A 185 -32.02 -25.92 3.31
CA GLY A 185 -32.94 -26.42 4.35
C GLY A 185 -32.31 -27.53 5.19
N SER A 186 -32.62 -27.52 6.49
CA SER A 186 -32.24 -28.58 7.44
C SER A 186 -32.96 -29.89 7.13
N PRO A 187 -32.30 -31.05 7.21
CA PRO A 187 -32.97 -32.34 7.16
C PRO A 187 -33.64 -32.60 8.53
N ILE A 188 -34.88 -33.08 8.48
CA ILE A 188 -35.59 -33.68 9.61
C ILE A 188 -35.10 -35.11 9.79
#